data_AF-A0A7C4D336-F1
#
_entry.id   AF-A0A7C4D336-F1
#
_cell.length_a   1.000
_cell.length_b   1.000
_cell.length_c   1.000
_cell.angle_alpha   90.00
_cell.angle_beta   90.00
_cell.angle_gamma   90.00
#
_symmetry.space_group_name_H-M   'P 1'
#
loop_
_entity.id
_entity.type
_entity.pdbx_description
1 polymer ?
#
loop_
_entity_poly.entity_id
_entity_poly.type
_entity_poly.pdbx_seq_one_letter_code
_entity_poly.pdbx_strand_id
1 'polypeptide(L)'
;MDPKSRRNSLLMKEVSILIDELVNNKEKYFDKNLVLNSEGRKLFSRITKILIVLHPELRRTLSRSRSTPTFEGICKLVEHLNELKMDQIE
;
A
#
# COMPACT_ATOMS: atom_id res chain seq x y z
N MET A 1 -0.26 -26.17 -3.73
CA MET A 1 -0.15 -24.69 -3.81
C MET A 1 1.23 -24.37 -4.37
N ASP A 2 1.29 -23.72 -5.53
CA ASP A 2 2.57 -23.37 -6.18
C ASP A 2 3.40 -22.41 -5.29
N PRO A 3 4.75 -22.52 -5.26
CA PRO A 3 5.60 -21.67 -4.43
C PRO A 3 5.41 -20.16 -4.67
N LYS A 4 5.09 -19.75 -5.90
CA LYS A 4 4.80 -18.36 -6.28
C LYS A 4 3.49 -17.88 -5.66
N SER A 5 2.44 -18.70 -5.68
CA SER A 5 1.17 -18.38 -4.99
C SER A 5 1.36 -18.24 -3.48
N ARG A 6 2.20 -19.08 -2.86
CA ARG A 6 2.50 -18.96 -1.42
C ARG A 6 3.24 -17.67 -1.10
N ARG A 7 4.26 -17.33 -1.89
CA ARG A 7 5.00 -16.07 -1.73
C ARG A 7 4.10 -14.86 -1.91
N ASN A 8 3.24 -14.86 -2.93
CA ASN A 8 2.33 -13.75 -3.20
C ASN A 8 1.33 -13.55 -2.06
N SER A 9 0.78 -14.63 -1.51
CA SER A 9 -0.13 -14.57 -0.35
C SER A 9 0.55 -13.95 0.89
N LEU A 10 1.80 -14.34 1.18
CA LEU A 10 2.57 -13.76 2.30
C LEU A 10 2.83 -12.27 2.11
N LEU A 11 3.24 -11.88 0.91
CA LEU A 11 3.48 -10.47 0.56
C LEU A 11 2.20 -9.63 0.65
N MET A 12 1.06 -10.16 0.22
CA MET A 12 -0.23 -9.47 0.38
C MET A 12 -0.65 -9.32 1.84
N LYS A 13 -0.39 -10.33 2.67
CA LYS A 13 -0.62 -10.25 4.11
C LYS A 13 0.26 -9.18 4.76
N GLU A 14 1.53 -9.10 4.35
CA GLU A 14 2.45 -8.05 4.81
C GLU A 14 1.96 -6.66 4.43
N VAL A 15 1.52 -6.46 3.18
CA VAL A 15 0.94 -5.18 2.72
C VAL A 15 -0.26 -4.79 3.58
N SER A 16 -1.17 -5.72 3.87
CA SER A 16 -2.33 -5.44 4.72
C SER A 16 -1.92 -5.00 6.12
N ILE A 17 -0.97 -5.67 6.76
CA ILE A 17 -0.46 -5.29 8.09
C ILE A 17 0.15 -3.89 8.07
N LEU A 18 0.96 -3.57 7.06
CA LEU A 18 1.61 -2.27 6.94
C LEU A 18 0.59 -1.15 6.69
N ILE A 19 -0.43 -1.40 5.86
CA ILE A 19 -1.51 -0.44 5.62
C ILE A 19 -2.30 -0.18 6.91
N ASP A 20 -2.66 -1.24 7.64
CA ASP A 20 -3.37 -1.11 8.92
C ASP A 20 -2.54 -0.32 9.94
N GLU A 21 -1.23 -0.58 10.01
CA GLU A 21 -0.32 0.19 10.85
C GLU A 21 -0.31 1.67 10.46
N LEU A 22 -0.24 1.97 9.15
CA LEU A 22 -0.19 3.34 8.64
C LEU A 22 -1.47 4.11 8.95
N VAL A 23 -2.63 3.50 8.72
CA VAL A 23 -3.95 4.14 8.84
C VAL A 23 -4.35 4.28 10.32
N ASN A 24 -4.10 3.27 11.15
CA ASN A 24 -4.53 3.28 12.55
C ASN A 24 -3.60 4.08 13.49
N ASN A 25 -2.37 4.39 13.07
CA ASN A 25 -1.41 5.18 13.86
C ASN A 25 -1.15 6.53 13.17
N LYS A 26 -2.23 7.24 12.86
CA LYS A 26 -2.19 8.41 12.00
C LYS A 26 -1.29 9.52 12.56
N GLU A 27 -1.35 9.79 13.85
CA GLU A 27 -0.52 10.78 14.54
C GLU A 27 0.99 10.46 14.49
N LYS A 28 1.36 9.19 14.29
CA LYS A 28 2.76 8.75 14.17
C LYS A 28 3.32 8.95 12.76
N TYR A 29 2.48 8.79 11.75
CA TYR A 29 2.94 8.71 10.35
C TYR A 29 2.55 9.89 9.48
N PHE A 30 1.62 10.72 9.94
CA PHE A 30 1.15 11.91 9.24
C PHE A 30 1.50 13.16 10.02
N ASP A 31 1.80 14.24 9.30
CA ASP A 31 1.93 15.57 9.89
C ASP A 31 0.56 16.19 10.18
N LYS A 32 0.57 17.40 10.77
CA LYS A 32 -0.64 18.18 11.05
C LYS A 32 -1.48 18.50 9.80
N ASN A 33 -0.92 18.38 8.59
CA ASN A 33 -1.59 18.60 7.33
C ASN A 33 -2.08 17.30 6.67
N LEU A 34 -2.00 16.16 7.39
CA LEU A 34 -2.36 14.83 6.91
C LEU A 34 -1.52 14.35 5.72
N VAL A 35 -0.26 14.78 5.67
CA VAL A 35 0.74 14.33 4.70
C VAL A 35 1.73 13.40 5.39
N LEU A 36 2.21 12.36 4.69
CA LEU A 36 3.20 11.46 5.29
C LEU A 36 4.45 12.22 5.72
N ASN A 37 4.82 12.03 6.99
CA ASN A 37 6.11 12.46 7.53
C ASN A 37 7.23 11.50 7.07
N SER A 38 8.45 11.67 7.57
CA SER A 38 9.60 10.83 7.20
C SER A 38 9.38 9.35 7.49
N GLU A 39 8.80 9.01 8.64
CA GLU A 39 8.53 7.61 9.03
C GLU A 39 7.40 7.02 8.18
N GLY A 40 6.33 7.78 7.98
CA GLY A 40 5.24 7.39 7.11
C GLY A 40 5.71 7.11 5.68
N ARG A 41 6.60 7.95 5.13
CA ARG A 41 7.19 7.75 3.80
C ARG A 41 8.05 6.48 3.70
N LYS A 42 8.77 6.11 4.77
CA LYS A 42 9.53 4.84 4.81
C LYS A 42 8.57 3.65 4.72
N LEU A 43 7.51 3.67 5.53
CA LEU A 43 6.51 2.60 5.57
C LEU A 43 5.77 2.49 4.23
N PHE A 44 5.33 3.62 3.66
CA PHE A 44 4.69 3.68 2.36
C PHE A 44 5.61 3.21 1.23
N SER A 45 6.90 3.54 1.26
CA SER A 45 7.88 3.03 0.30
C SER A 45 7.95 1.50 0.31
N ARG A 46 7.96 0.87 1.50
CA ARG A 46 7.91 -0.59 1.65
C ARG A 46 6.64 -1.17 1.03
N ILE A 47 5.47 -0.61 1.34
CA ILE A 47 4.17 -1.01 0.76
C ILE A 47 4.25 -0.95 -0.77
N THR A 48 4.66 0.20 -1.34
CA THR A 48 4.70 0.35 -2.81
C THR A 48 5.69 -0.60 -3.49
N LYS A 49 6.81 -0.95 -2.85
CA LYS A 49 7.76 -1.93 -3.39
C LYS A 49 7.14 -3.32 -3.48
N ILE A 50 6.44 -3.75 -2.43
CA ILE A 50 5.76 -5.05 -2.42
C ILE A 50 4.63 -5.07 -3.46
N LEU A 51 3.82 -4.02 -3.52
CA LEU A 51 2.75 -3.90 -4.52
C LEU A 51 3.27 -3.95 -5.95
N ILE A 52 4.41 -3.32 -6.28
CA ILE A 52 5.02 -3.40 -7.62
C ILE A 52 5.50 -4.82 -7.95
N VAL A 53 5.98 -5.58 -6.95
CA VAL A 53 6.39 -6.97 -7.15
C VAL A 53 5.19 -7.88 -7.45
N LEU A 54 4.06 -7.62 -6.81
CA LEU A 54 2.83 -8.40 -6.97
C LEU A 54 2.04 -7.98 -8.21
N HIS A 55 2.00 -6.68 -8.48
CA HIS A 55 1.21 -6.01 -9.51
C HIS A 55 2.06 -4.94 -10.21
N PRO A 56 2.98 -5.33 -11.11
CA PRO A 56 3.84 -4.40 -11.84
C PRO A 56 3.08 -3.29 -12.59
N GLU A 57 1.84 -3.54 -12.99
CA GLU A 57 0.90 -2.61 -13.61
C GLU A 57 0.63 -1.36 -12.75
N LEU A 58 0.68 -1.50 -11.42
CA LEU A 58 0.45 -0.39 -10.49
C LEU A 58 1.61 0.61 -10.43
N ARG A 59 2.76 0.31 -11.05
CA ARG A 59 3.97 1.15 -10.98
C ARG A 59 3.71 2.60 -11.39
N ARG A 60 2.88 2.83 -12.42
CA ARG A 60 2.52 4.18 -12.88
C ARG A 60 1.65 4.91 -11.86
N THR A 61 0.63 4.24 -11.33
CA THR A 61 -0.27 4.78 -10.29
C THR A 61 0.49 5.12 -9.01
N LEU A 62 1.36 4.21 -8.55
CA LEU A 62 2.17 4.37 -7.34
C LEU A 62 3.25 5.45 -7.49
N SER A 63 3.74 5.71 -8.70
CA SER A 63 4.70 6.79 -8.93
C SER A 63 4.10 8.18 -8.68
N ARG A 64 2.82 8.38 -9.01
CA ARG A 64 2.11 9.65 -8.79
C ARG A 64 1.77 9.89 -7.33
N SER A 65 1.41 8.85 -6.58
CA SER A 65 1.12 8.95 -5.14
C SER A 65 2.38 9.18 -4.28
N ARG A 66 3.59 8.92 -4.80
CA ARG A 66 4.86 9.26 -4.12
C ARG A 66 5.16 10.76 -4.06
N SER A 67 4.65 11.53 -5.03
CA SER A 67 4.88 12.99 -5.11
C SER A 67 4.14 13.74 -3.98
N THR A 68 2.93 13.32 -3.65
CA THR A 68 2.08 13.92 -2.61
C THR A 68 1.30 12.83 -1.88
N PRO A 69 1.94 12.10 -0.95
CA PRO A 69 1.30 11.01 -0.23
C PRO A 69 0.46 11.58 0.93
N THR A 70 -0.76 11.98 0.60
CA THR A 70 -1.77 12.40 1.59
C THR A 70 -2.50 11.18 2.15
N PHE A 71 -3.12 11.34 3.32
CA PHE A 71 -3.99 10.32 3.90
C PHE A 71 -5.09 9.88 2.92
N GLU A 72 -5.75 10.84 2.26
CA GLU A 72 -6.77 10.58 1.25
C GLU A 72 -6.22 9.78 0.05
N GLY A 73 -5.02 10.13 -0.43
CA GLY A 73 -4.37 9.40 -1.52
C GLY A 73 -4.04 7.96 -1.14
N ILE A 74 -3.75 7.70 0.14
CA ILE A 74 -3.53 6.35 0.66
C ILE A 74 -4.85 5.60 0.77
N CYS A 75 -5.93 6.21 1.29
CA CYS A 75 -7.25 5.58 1.33
C CYS A 75 -7.73 5.17 -0.07
N LYS A 76 -7.60 6.05 -1.07
CA LYS A 76 -7.92 5.71 -2.47
C LYS A 76 -7.08 4.56 -3.02
N LEU A 77 -5.80 4.46 -2.62
CA LEU A 77 -4.98 3.31 -2.98
C LEU A 77 -5.50 2.02 -2.33
N VAL A 78 -5.93 2.06 -1.07
CA VAL A 78 -6.51 0.90 -0.37
C VAL A 78 -7.80 0.45 -1.03
N GLU A 79 -8.69 1.38 -1.38
CA GLU A 79 -9.93 1.09 -2.11
C GLU A 79 -9.63 0.40 -3.44
N HIS A 80 -8.72 0.96 -4.24
CA HIS A 80 -8.32 0.36 -5.51
C HIS A 80 -7.70 -1.04 -5.36
N LEU A 81 -6.92 -1.26 -4.30
CA LEU A 81 -6.36 -2.59 -4.00
C LEU A 81 -7.45 -3.59 -3.56
N ASN A 82 -8.48 -3.13 -2.87
CA ASN A 82 -9.63 -3.97 -2.50
C ASN A 82 -10.46 -4.35 -3.73
N GLU A 83 -10.66 -3.41 -4.66
CA GLU A 83 -11.30 -3.69 -5.95
C GLU A 83 -10.51 -4.75 -6.74
N LEU A 84 -9.18 -4.60 -6.85
CA LEU A 84 -8.31 -5.58 -7.52
C LEU A 84 -8.28 -6.96 -6.82
N LYS A 85 -8.56 -7.02 -5.52
CA LYS A 85 -8.71 -8.28 -4.78
C LYS A 85 -10.05 -8.98 -5.05
N MET A 86 -11.09 -8.27 -5.46
CA MET A 86 -12.41 -8.86 -5.77
C MET A 86 -12.41 -9.59 -7.13
N ASP A 87 -11.61 -9.12 -8.10
CA ASP A 87 -11.47 -9.74 -9.43
C ASP A 87 -10.68 -11.08 -9.43
N GLN A 88 -10.09 -11.48 -8.29
CA GLN A 88 -9.37 -12.78 -8.17
C GLN A 88 -10.17 -13.84 -7.38
N ILE A 89 -11.43 -13.54 -7.05
CA ILE A 89 -12.36 -14.45 -6.36
C ILE A 89 -13.52 -14.89 -7.30
N GLU A 90 -13.52 -14.49 -8.58
CA GLU A 90 -14.37 -15.11 -9.62
C GLU A 90 -13.73 -16.34 -10.27
#